data_AF-A0A9E2FUI2-F1
#
_entry.id   AF-A0A9E2FUI2-F1
#
_cell.length_a   1.000
_cell.length_b   1.000
_cell.length_c   1.000
_cell.angle_alpha   90.00
_cell.angle_beta   90.00
_cell.angle_gamma   90.00
#
_symmetry.space_group_name_H-M   'P 1'
#
loop_
_entity.id
_entity.type
_entity.pdbx_description
1 polymer ?
#
loop_
_entity_poly.entity_id
_entity_poly.type
_entity_poly.pdbx_seq_one_letter_code
_entity_poly.pdbx_strand_id
1 'polypeptide(L)'
;MKRLGVSNTAEGRAILTEHFEVVARTEGNVARTFTNQYGNFEVRESLFVGPSGQAAKFETTFRLAPDGTRQFSTVIPKGGLPHNGYEHSPKEF
;
A
#
# COMPACT_ATOMS: atom_id res chain seq x y z
N MET A 1 9.86 -0.49 3.88
CA MET A 1 9.40 0.44 4.94
C MET A 1 10.49 1.41 5.42
N LYS A 2 11.78 1.04 5.46
CA LYS A 2 12.90 1.94 5.82
C LYS A 2 12.84 3.33 5.19
N ARG A 3 12.62 3.41 3.86
CA ARG A 3 12.48 4.68 3.11
C ARG A 3 11.38 5.59 3.67
N LEU A 4 10.28 5.00 4.14
CA LEU A 4 9.13 5.69 4.70
C LEU A 4 9.31 6.02 6.19
N GLY A 5 10.43 5.65 6.82
CA GLY A 5 10.64 5.91 8.25
C GLY A 5 9.77 5.07 9.18
N VAL A 6 9.18 3.97 8.69
CA VAL A 6 8.38 3.05 9.52
C VAL A 6 9.26 1.90 10.00
N SER A 7 9.57 1.90 11.29
CA SER A 7 10.36 0.87 11.98
C SER A 7 9.52 -0.36 12.34
N ASN A 8 10.16 -1.51 12.54
CA ASN A 8 9.47 -2.72 13.01
C ASN A 8 9.29 -2.72 14.54
N THR A 9 8.56 -1.72 15.05
CA THR A 9 8.22 -1.56 16.47
C THR A 9 6.71 -1.54 16.67
N ALA A 10 6.23 -1.46 17.90
CA ALA A 10 4.79 -1.36 18.18
C ALA A 10 4.21 -0.07 17.56
N GLU A 11 4.94 1.03 17.66
CA GLU A 11 4.58 2.33 17.11
C GLU A 11 4.53 2.29 15.58
N GLY A 12 5.55 1.68 14.96
CA GLY A 12 5.57 1.54 13.50
C GLY A 12 4.44 0.65 12.96
N ARG A 13 4.04 -0.39 13.70
CA ARG A 13 2.86 -1.20 13.37
C ARG A 13 1.57 -0.42 13.57
N ALA A 14 1.44 0.35 14.65
CA ALA A 14 0.26 1.18 14.92
C ALA A 14 -0.01 2.18 13.78
N ILE A 15 1.04 2.86 13.28
CA ILE A 15 0.94 3.77 12.13
C ILE A 15 0.34 3.09 10.90
N LEU A 16 0.76 1.85 10.61
CA LEU A 16 0.25 1.11 9.46
C LEU A 16 -1.17 0.61 9.69
N THR A 17 -1.47 0.11 10.89
CA THR A 17 -2.83 -0.32 11.26
C THR A 17 -3.82 0.82 11.10
N GLU A 18 -3.54 1.99 11.69
CA GLU A 18 -4.40 3.17 11.59
C GLU A 18 -4.63 3.58 10.13
N HIS A 19 -3.55 3.63 9.33
CA HIS A 19 -3.68 3.91 7.90
C HIS A 19 -4.60 2.91 7.19
N PHE A 20 -4.41 1.61 7.39
CA PHE A 20 -5.22 0.60 6.69
C PHE A 20 -6.68 0.56 7.17
N GLU A 21 -6.96 0.89 8.43
CA GLU A 21 -8.33 1.06 8.93
C GLU A 21 -9.06 2.20 8.21
N VAL A 22 -8.38 3.33 8.00
CA VAL A 22 -8.93 4.45 7.21
C VAL A 22 -9.17 4.00 5.77
N VAL A 23 -8.17 3.38 5.12
CA VAL A 23 -8.27 2.91 3.73
C VAL A 23 -9.45 1.97 3.50
N ALA A 24 -9.74 1.09 4.47
CA ALA A 24 -10.86 0.15 4.38
C ALA A 24 -12.25 0.84 4.40
N ARG A 25 -12.35 2.06 4.95
CA ARG A 25 -13.60 2.81 5.10
C ARG A 25 -13.74 3.96 4.11
N THR A 26 -12.66 4.41 3.49
CA THR A 26 -12.68 5.49 2.49
C THR A 26 -13.50 5.09 1.28
N GLU A 27 -14.46 5.93 0.88
CA GLU A 27 -15.23 5.74 -0.35
C GLU A 27 -14.43 6.22 -1.58
N GLY A 28 -14.72 5.64 -2.75
CA GLY A 28 -14.08 6.06 -4.01
C GLY A 28 -12.63 5.62 -4.21
N ASN A 29 -12.04 4.86 -3.28
CA ASN A 29 -10.66 4.38 -3.38
C ASN A 29 -10.52 2.92 -3.86
N VAL A 30 -11.63 2.26 -4.23
CA VAL A 30 -11.61 0.90 -4.80
C VAL A 30 -11.10 0.98 -6.22
N ALA A 31 -9.92 0.42 -6.47
CA ALA A 31 -9.32 0.39 -7.80
C ALA A 31 -9.78 -0.82 -8.62
N ARG A 32 -10.01 -1.98 -7.97
CA ARG A 32 -10.61 -3.17 -8.61
C ARG A 32 -11.19 -4.13 -7.58
N THR A 33 -12.08 -4.99 -8.05
CA THR A 33 -12.60 -6.14 -7.29
C THR A 33 -12.27 -7.44 -8.02
N PHE A 34 -12.18 -8.54 -7.28
CA PHE A 34 -12.05 -9.87 -7.88
C PHE A 34 -12.58 -10.96 -6.93
N THR A 35 -12.98 -12.08 -7.51
CA THR A 35 -13.47 -13.26 -6.78
C THR A 35 -12.65 -14.47 -7.19
N ASN A 36 -12.34 -15.33 -6.23
CA ASN A 36 -11.76 -16.65 -6.48
C ASN A 36 -12.38 -17.69 -5.54
N GLN A 37 -11.90 -18.93 -5.55
CA GLN A 37 -12.43 -20.01 -4.73
C GLN A 37 -12.36 -19.76 -3.20
N TYR A 38 -11.60 -18.75 -2.76
CA TYR A 38 -11.43 -18.39 -1.35
C TYR A 38 -12.27 -17.17 -0.93
N GLY A 39 -13.02 -16.56 -1.85
CA GLY A 39 -13.96 -15.48 -1.55
C GLY A 39 -13.83 -14.25 -2.45
N ASN A 40 -14.41 -13.15 -1.98
CA ASN A 40 -14.43 -11.85 -2.66
C ASN A 40 -13.36 -10.93 -2.10
N PHE A 41 -12.75 -10.14 -2.99
CA PHE A 41 -11.66 -9.25 -2.65
C PHE A 41 -11.83 -7.88 -3.31
N GLU A 42 -11.34 -6.85 -2.62
CA GLU A 42 -11.20 -5.49 -3.14
C GLU A 42 -9.73 -5.09 -3.06
N VAL A 43 -9.23 -4.44 -4.11
CA VAL A 43 -7.96 -3.72 -4.07
C VAL A 43 -8.27 -2.24 -3.97
N ARG A 44 -7.73 -1.60 -2.95
CA ARG A 44 -7.91 -0.18 -2.64
C ARG A 44 -6.59 0.56 -2.75
N GLU A 45 -6.62 1.73 -3.37
CA GLU A 45 -5.45 2.59 -3.51
C GLU A 45 -5.44 3.67 -2.43
N SER A 46 -4.27 4.01 -1.94
CA SER A 46 -4.09 5.11 -0.98
C SER A 46 -2.71 5.73 -1.09
N LEU A 47 -2.59 7.01 -0.73
CA LEU A 47 -1.31 7.65 -0.53
C LEU A 47 -0.92 7.51 0.95
N PHE A 48 0.26 6.97 1.22
CA PHE A 48 0.83 6.91 2.57
C PHE A 48 2.06 7.82 2.64
N VAL A 49 2.04 8.77 3.57
CA VAL A 49 3.19 9.62 3.91
C VAL A 49 3.75 9.12 5.23
N GLY A 50 4.97 8.58 5.20
CA GLY A 50 5.58 8.01 6.39
C GLY A 50 6.31 9.04 7.26
N PRO A 51 6.73 8.66 8.48
CA PRO A 51 7.47 9.55 9.38
C PRO A 51 8.74 10.19 8.81
N SER A 52 9.34 9.60 7.77
CA SER A 52 10.47 10.21 7.06
C SER A 52 10.11 11.39 6.16
N GLY A 53 8.81 11.71 6.01
CA GLY A 53 8.30 12.67 5.04
C GLY A 53 8.17 12.13 3.62
N GLN A 54 8.65 10.91 3.34
CA GLN A 54 8.52 10.29 2.03
C GLN A 54 7.15 9.64 1.86
N ALA A 55 6.65 9.67 0.62
CA ALA A 55 5.38 9.07 0.25
C ALA A 55 5.53 7.77 -0.56
N ALA A 56 4.49 6.95 -0.55
CA ALA A 56 4.27 5.84 -1.45
C ALA A 56 2.77 5.70 -1.75
N LYS A 57 2.43 5.24 -2.96
CA LYS A 57 1.08 4.72 -3.22
C LYS A 57 1.01 3.29 -2.69
N PHE A 58 0.02 2.97 -1.88
CA PHE A 58 -0.26 1.60 -1.44
C PHE A 58 -1.42 1.03 -2.24
N GLU A 59 -1.20 -0.14 -2.84
CA GLU A 59 -2.26 -1.01 -3.34
C GLU A 59 -2.53 -2.06 -2.27
N THR A 60 -3.62 -1.88 -1.51
CA THR A 60 -3.99 -2.77 -0.40
C THR A 60 -5.14 -3.68 -0.81
N THR A 61 -4.95 -4.98 -0.66
CA THR A 61 -5.99 -5.99 -0.89
C THR A 61 -6.69 -6.32 0.41
N PHE A 62 -8.02 -6.24 0.41
CA PHE A 62 -8.89 -6.70 1.48
C PHE A 62 -9.73 -7.88 1.01
N ARG A 63 -9.93 -8.88 1.88
CA ARG A 63 -11.00 -9.86 1.73
C ARG A 63 -12.29 -9.26 2.28
N LEU A 64 -13.38 -9.43 1.56
CA LEU A 64 -14.73 -9.08 2.01
C LEU A 64 -15.36 -10.27 2.73
N ALA A 65 -15.81 -10.04 3.96
CA ALA A 65 -16.64 -10.97 4.71
C ALA A 65 -18.14 -10.78 4.36
N PRO A 66 -19.01 -11.77 4.62
CA PRO A 66 -20.44 -11.70 4.28
C PRO A 66 -21.20 -10.56 4.96
N ASP A 67 -20.71 -10.09 6.11
CA ASP A 67 -21.25 -8.96 6.88
C ASP A 67 -20.79 -7.58 6.35
N GLY A 68 -19.99 -7.56 5.27
CA GLY A 68 -19.39 -6.34 4.72
C GLY A 68 -18.09 -5.92 5.39
N THR A 69 -17.61 -6.66 6.40
CA THR A 69 -16.32 -6.40 7.04
C THR A 69 -15.17 -6.63 6.06
N ARG A 70 -14.14 -5.78 6.13
CA ARG A 70 -12.92 -5.89 5.32
C ARG A 70 -11.78 -6.42 6.17
N GLN A 71 -11.24 -7.57 5.79
CA GLN A 71 -10.06 -8.15 6.42
C GLN A 71 -8.82 -7.84 5.57
N PHE A 72 -7.82 -7.20 6.16
CA PHE A 72 -6.54 -6.94 5.48
C PHE A 72 -5.90 -8.26 5.01
N SER A 73 -5.44 -8.29 3.75
CA SER A 73 -4.75 -9.45 3.17
C SER A 73 -3.30 -9.15 2.84
N THR A 74 -3.05 -8.14 2.01
CA THR A 74 -1.69 -7.76 1.61
C THR A 74 -1.63 -6.30 1.15
N VAL A 75 -0.43 -5.73 1.10
CA VAL A 75 -0.16 -4.39 0.57
C VAL A 75 1.06 -4.42 -0.33
N ILE A 76 0.99 -3.70 -1.45
CA ILE A 76 2.12 -3.47 -2.35
C ILE A 76 2.41 -1.97 -2.38
N PRO A 77 3.56 -1.52 -1.84
CA PRO A 77 4.03 -0.14 -2.03
C PRO A 77 4.48 0.11 -3.46
N LYS A 78 4.03 1.21 -4.06
CA LYS A 78 4.47 1.75 -5.35
C LYS A 78 5.06 3.14 -5.14
N GLY A 79 6.06 3.51 -5.96
CA GLY A 79 6.66 4.86 -5.93
C GLY A 79 7.82 5.01 -4.96
N GLY A 80 8.81 4.13 -5.06
CA GLY A 80 10.08 4.22 -4.32
C GLY A 80 11.30 3.95 -5.19
N LEU A 81 11.22 4.23 -6.49
CA LEU A 81 12.40 4.22 -7.33
C LEU A 81 13.43 5.14 -6.67
N PRO A 82 14.68 4.70 -6.50
CA PRO A 82 15.73 5.60 -6.05
C PRO A 82 15.73 6.80 -6.99
N HIS A 83 15.90 7.98 -6.42
CA HIS A 83 16.32 9.16 -7.15
C HIS A 83 17.80 8.96 -7.56
N ASN A 84 18.10 7.88 -8.29
CA ASN A 84 19.32 7.74 -9.05
C ASN A 84 18.98 8.25 -10.44
N GLY A 85 19.66 9.31 -10.84
CA GLY A 85 19.56 9.84 -12.19
C GLY A 85 19.71 8.73 -13.22
N TYR A 86 19.07 8.94 -14.36
CA TYR A 86 19.44 8.24 -15.57
C TYR A 86 20.94 8.48 -15.82
N GLU A 87 21.78 7.57 -15.37
CA GLU A 87 23.14 7.45 -15.91
C GLU A 87 22.96 6.86 -17.30
N HIS A 88 22.96 7.76 -18.27
CA HIS A 88 22.95 7.43 -19.68
C HIS A 88 24.27 6.70 -19.95
N SER A 89 24.30 5.38 -19.83
CA SER A 89 25.43 4.60 -20.36
C SER A 89 25.57 5.00 -21.83
N PRO A 90 26.73 5.51 -22.28
CA PRO A 90 26.98 5.70 -23.68
C PRO A 90 26.84 4.34 -24.35
N LYS A 91 26.07 4.28 -25.44
CA LYS A 91 26.17 3.15 -26.35
C LYS A 91 27.55 3.28 -26.99
N GLU A 92 28.47 2.41 -26.61
CA GLU A 92 29.68 2.22 -27.39
C GLU A 92 29.23 1.71 -28.77
N PHE A 93 29.65 2.43 -29.81
CA PHE A 93 29.48 2.06 -31.21
C PHE A 93 30.67 1.22 -31.67
#